data_AF-A0A838TGI3-F1
#
_entry.id   AF-A0A838TGI3-F1
#
_cell.length_a   1.000
_cell.length_b   1.000
_cell.length_c   1.000
_cell.angle_alpha   90.00
_cell.angle_beta   90.00
_cell.angle_gamma   90.00
#
_symmetry.space_group_name_H-M   'P 1'
#
loop_
_entity.id
_entity.type
_entity.pdbx_description
1 polymer ?
#
loop_
_entity_poly.entity_id
_entity_poly.type
_entity_poly.pdbx_seq_one_letter_code
_entity_poly.pdbx_strand_id
1 'polypeptide(L)'
;MAASNSSLTERKERWARKMSGKAKPAVRSESRLPPGQHLTPGFPVLDLGIRPEISLGDWRLEVGGLVENPQTFTWEEFNALPQFE
;
A
#
# COMPACT_ATOMS: atom_id res chain seq x y z
N MET A 1 -18.88 -7.97 32.87
CA MET A 1 -17.71 -8.81 33.22
C MET A 1 -17.53 -9.84 32.11
N ALA A 2 -16.64 -9.57 31.13
CA ALA A 2 -16.40 -10.47 30.01
C ALA A 2 -15.43 -11.58 30.44
N ALA A 3 -15.83 -12.85 30.32
CA ALA A 3 -15.00 -14.00 30.64
C ALA A 3 -13.80 -14.05 29.67
N SER A 4 -12.58 -14.16 30.21
CA SER A 4 -11.36 -14.20 29.42
C SER A 4 -11.23 -15.54 28.68
N ASN A 5 -10.83 -15.49 27.41
CA ASN A 5 -10.59 -16.64 26.53
C ASN A 5 -9.31 -17.43 26.91
N SER A 6 -9.21 -17.90 28.16
CA SER A 6 -8.04 -18.59 28.74
C SER A 6 -7.59 -19.80 27.90
N SER A 7 -8.54 -20.55 27.36
CA SER A 7 -8.27 -21.78 26.61
C SER A 7 -7.52 -21.55 25.29
N LEU A 8 -7.68 -20.38 24.65
CA LEU A 8 -6.97 -20.04 23.42
C LEU A 8 -5.52 -19.65 23.71
N THR A 9 -5.30 -18.89 24.80
CA THR A 9 -3.95 -18.50 25.25
C THR A 9 -3.13 -19.71 25.66
N GLU A 10 -3.69 -20.58 26.50
CA GLU A 10 -3.01 -21.80 26.94
C GLU A 10 -2.68 -22.75 25.78
N ARG A 11 -3.57 -22.86 24.78
CA ARG A 11 -3.32 -23.64 23.56
C ARG A 11 -2.15 -23.07 22.77
N LYS A 12 -2.05 -21.74 22.65
CA LYS A 12 -0.93 -21.06 21.98
C LYS A 12 0.37 -21.24 22.75
N GLU A 13 0.35 -21.14 24.09
CA GLU A 13 1.53 -21.36 24.93
C GLU A 13 2.07 -22.79 24.86
N ARG A 14 1.18 -23.79 24.93
CA ARG A 14 1.57 -25.21 24.74
C ARG A 14 2.17 -25.44 23.36
N TRP A 15 1.61 -24.83 22.32
CA TRP A 15 2.14 -24.91 20.96
C TRP A 15 3.52 -24.24 20.85
N ALA A 16 3.69 -23.05 21.44
CA ALA A 16 4.95 -22.33 21.47
C ALA A 16 6.05 -23.13 22.20
N ARG A 17 5.76 -23.72 23.37
CA ARG A 17 6.69 -24.61 24.08
C ARG A 17 7.09 -25.83 23.25
N LYS A 18 6.15 -26.43 22.52
CA LYS A 18 6.40 -27.60 21.64
C LYS A 18 7.25 -27.24 20.41
N MET A 19 7.18 -26.01 19.94
CA MET A 19 7.92 -25.52 18.76
C MET A 19 9.25 -24.84 19.13
N SER A 20 9.43 -24.44 20.39
CA SER A 20 10.68 -23.88 20.90
C SER A 20 11.85 -24.84 20.69
N GLY A 21 12.92 -24.37 20.07
CA GLY A 21 14.12 -25.16 19.78
C GLY A 21 14.03 -26.07 18.55
N LYS A 22 12.89 -26.15 17.84
CA LYS A 22 12.81 -26.89 16.58
C LYS A 22 13.39 -26.08 15.43
N ALA A 23 14.22 -26.73 14.60
CA ALA A 23 14.71 -26.13 13.36
C ALA A 23 13.53 -25.69 12.49
N LYS A 24 13.64 -24.50 11.87
CA LYS A 24 12.66 -24.06 10.88
C LYS A 24 12.61 -25.12 9.77
N PRO A 25 11.41 -25.57 9.35
CA PRO A 25 11.30 -26.46 8.20
C PRO A 25 12.01 -25.83 7.00
N ALA A 26 12.68 -26.66 6.19
CA ALA A 26 13.25 -26.20 4.93
C ALA A 26 12.14 -25.53 4.09
N VAL A 27 12.44 -24.36 3.54
CA VAL A 27 11.53 -23.63 2.66
C VAL A 27 11.24 -24.54 1.47
N ARG A 28 10.00 -25.02 1.34
CA ARG A 28 9.61 -25.99 0.30
C ARG A 28 9.74 -25.45 -1.12
N SER A 29 9.70 -24.12 -1.29
CA SER A 29 9.86 -23.43 -2.58
C SER A 29 9.96 -21.92 -2.34
N GLU A 30 10.91 -21.24 -3.00
CA GLU A 30 11.08 -19.78 -2.93
C GLU A 30 10.00 -19.01 -3.72
N SER A 31 9.35 -19.66 -4.70
CA SER A 31 8.44 -19.06 -5.67
C SER A 31 6.95 -19.30 -5.41
N ARG A 32 6.57 -19.71 -4.18
CA ARG A 32 5.16 -20.03 -3.88
C ARG A 32 4.40 -18.83 -3.34
N LEU A 33 3.27 -18.54 -3.98
CA LEU A 33 2.25 -17.63 -3.46
C LEU A 33 1.31 -18.36 -2.48
N PRO A 34 0.81 -17.69 -1.43
CA PRO A 34 -0.27 -18.20 -0.59
C PRO A 34 -1.51 -18.59 -1.42
N PRO A 35 -2.29 -19.61 -1.00
CA PRO A 35 -3.52 -19.97 -1.67
C PRO A 35 -4.47 -18.77 -1.81
N GLY A 36 -4.98 -18.54 -3.03
CA GLY A 36 -5.87 -17.40 -3.34
C GLY A 36 -5.15 -16.11 -3.74
N GLN A 37 -3.81 -16.09 -3.73
CA GLN A 37 -3.01 -14.93 -4.13
C GLN A 37 -2.40 -15.13 -5.53
N HIS A 38 -2.47 -14.11 -6.37
CA HIS A 38 -1.79 -14.03 -7.66
C HIS A 38 -0.71 -12.94 -7.62
N LEU A 39 0.38 -13.13 -8.35
CA LEU A 39 1.40 -12.11 -8.54
C LEU A 39 0.95 -11.20 -9.69
N THR A 40 0.73 -9.93 -9.40
CA THR A 40 0.43 -8.93 -10.43
C THR A 40 1.72 -8.15 -10.73
N PRO A 41 2.27 -8.23 -11.96
CA PRO A 41 3.50 -7.53 -12.32
C PRO A 41 3.29 -6.02 -12.54
N GLY A 42 2.03 -5.58 -12.65
CA GLY A 42 1.66 -4.18 -12.88
C GLY A 42 1.47 -3.38 -11.60
N PHE A 43 1.58 -2.06 -11.72
CA PHE A 43 1.28 -1.14 -10.63
C PHE A 43 -0.23 -1.14 -10.33
N PRO A 44 -0.65 -1.13 -9.05
CA PRO A 44 -2.06 -1.07 -8.71
C PRO A 44 -2.66 0.24 -9.21
N VAL A 45 -3.73 0.15 -9.99
CA VAL A 45 -4.54 1.30 -10.40
C VAL A 45 -5.79 1.33 -9.52
N LEU A 46 -5.98 2.41 -8.77
CA LEU A 46 -7.23 2.68 -8.08
C LEU A 46 -8.14 3.47 -9.02
N ASP A 47 -9.10 2.79 -9.63
CA ASP A 47 -10.06 3.38 -10.56
C ASP A 47 -11.42 3.52 -9.88
N LEU A 48 -11.95 4.75 -9.82
CA LEU A 48 -13.29 5.05 -9.30
C LEU A 48 -14.36 5.08 -10.40
N GLY A 49 -14.01 4.72 -11.64
CA GLY A 49 -14.90 4.60 -12.79
C GLY A 49 -15.05 5.87 -13.63
N ILE A 50 -14.53 7.01 -13.15
CA ILE A 50 -14.60 8.30 -13.85
C ILE A 50 -13.21 8.69 -14.33
N ARG A 51 -13.07 8.92 -15.64
CA ARG A 51 -11.86 9.45 -16.26
C ARG A 51 -12.20 10.77 -16.95
N PRO A 52 -12.00 11.91 -16.29
CA PRO A 52 -12.28 13.19 -16.92
C PRO A 52 -11.30 13.41 -18.07
N GLU A 53 -11.81 13.87 -19.20
CA GLU A 53 -10.99 14.35 -20.31
C GLU A 53 -10.71 15.83 -20.08
N ILE A 54 -9.44 16.16 -19.86
CA ILE A 54 -9.00 17.53 -19.58
C ILE A 54 -8.02 17.91 -20.69
N SER A 55 -8.34 18.95 -21.45
CA SER A 55 -7.42 19.49 -22.44
C SER A 55 -6.22 20.15 -21.75
N LEU A 56 -5.04 20.12 -22.37
CA LEU A 56 -3.85 20.74 -21.77
C LEU A 56 -3.99 22.26 -21.60
N GLY A 57 -4.83 22.92 -22.41
CA GLY A 57 -5.11 24.35 -22.28
C GLY A 57 -5.97 24.68 -21.06
N ASP A 58 -6.87 23.77 -20.68
CA ASP A 58 -7.73 23.90 -19.49
C ASP A 58 -7.09 23.33 -18.22
N TRP A 59 -6.01 22.57 -18.36
CA TRP A 59 -5.33 21.94 -17.24
C TRP A 59 -4.77 23.00 -16.28
N ARG A 60 -5.04 22.83 -14.99
CA ARG A 60 -4.49 23.66 -13.90
C ARG A 60 -4.07 22.78 -12.74
N LEU A 61 -2.93 23.08 -12.13
CA LEU A 61 -2.55 22.58 -10.82
C LEU A 61 -2.59 23.73 -9.82
N GLU A 62 -3.47 23.62 -8.84
CA GLU A 62 -3.63 24.62 -7.79
C GLU A 62 -3.02 24.12 -6.47
N VAL A 63 -2.10 24.89 -5.91
CA VAL A 63 -1.51 24.67 -4.59
C VAL A 63 -2.06 25.72 -3.65
N GLY A 64 -2.88 25.29 -2.70
CA GLY A 64 -3.57 26.18 -1.75
C GLY A 64 -3.71 25.56 -0.36
N GLY A 65 -4.63 26.11 0.44
CA GLY A 65 -4.84 25.70 1.83
C GLY A 65 -4.01 26.55 2.80
N LEU A 66 -3.36 25.91 3.77
CA LEU A 66 -2.55 26.60 4.78
C LEU A 66 -1.12 26.85 4.25
N VAL A 67 -1.01 27.71 3.24
CA VAL A 67 0.25 28.11 2.61
C VAL A 67 0.35 29.62 2.56
N GLU A 68 1.57 30.15 2.67
CA GLU A 68 1.81 31.60 2.63
C GLU A 68 1.57 32.18 1.23
N ASN A 69 2.00 31.46 0.19
CA ASN A 69 1.90 31.88 -1.21
C ASN A 69 1.18 30.79 -2.02
N PRO A 70 -0.16 30.84 -2.15
CA PRO A 70 -0.89 29.98 -3.06
C PRO A 70 -0.39 30.17 -4.49
N GLN A 71 -0.30 29.08 -5.25
CA GLN A 71 0.15 29.12 -6.64
C GLN A 71 -0.78 28.30 -7.54
N THR A 72 -0.84 28.70 -8.79
CA THR A 72 -1.55 27.98 -9.83
C THR A 72 -0.63 27.85 -11.03
N PHE A 73 -0.52 26.64 -11.57
CA PHE A 73 0.31 26.35 -12.72
C PHE A 73 -0.57 25.95 -13.90
N THR A 74 -0.31 26.54 -15.06
CA THR A 74 -0.68 25.97 -16.35
C THR A 74 0.17 24.74 -16.65
N TRP A 75 -0.23 23.98 -17.67
CA TRP A 75 0.54 22.81 -18.11
C TRP A 75 1.98 23.18 -18.48
N GLU A 76 2.16 24.29 -19.21
CA GLU A 76 3.46 24.77 -19.66
C GLU A 76 4.34 25.20 -18.48
N GLU A 77 3.80 25.97 -17.54
CA GLU A 77 4.54 26.44 -16.35
C GLU A 77 4.95 25.28 -15.45
N PHE A 78 4.06 24.29 -15.25
CA PHE A 78 4.38 23.11 -14.45
C PHE A 78 5.53 22.30 -15.05
N ASN A 79 5.53 22.09 -16.37
CA ASN A 79 6.59 21.37 -17.06
C ASN A 79 7.92 22.14 -17.13
N ALA A 80 7.88 23.47 -16.99
CA ALA A 80 9.07 24.31 -16.93
C ALA A 80 9.78 24.27 -15.56
N LEU A 81 9.18 23.66 -14.53
CA LEU A 81 9.82 23.50 -13.22
C LEU A 81 11.06 22.59 -13.31
N PRO A 82 12.08 22.78 -12.45
CA PRO A 82 13.24 21.91 -12.41
C PRO A 82 12.86 20.45 -12.18
N GLN A 83 13.39 19.55 -13.01
CA GLN A 83 13.14 18.11 -12.92
C GLN A 83 14.34 17.40 -12.28
N PHE A 84 14.03 16.41 -11.43
CA PHE A 84 15.02 15.57 -10.76
C PHE A 84 14.58 14.11 -10.91
N GLU A 85 15.55 13.20 -11.02
CA GLU A 85 15.36 11.75 -11.07
C GLU A 85 15.78 11.10 -9.75
#